data_AF-A0A9P5JST2-F1
#
_entry.id   AF-A0A9P5JST2-F1
#
_cell.length_a   1.000
_cell.length_b   1.000
_cell.length_c   1.000
_cell.angle_alpha   90.00
_cell.angle_beta   90.00
_cell.angle_gamma   90.00
#
_symmetry.space_group_name_H-M   'P 1'
#
loop_
_entity.id
_entity.type
_entity.pdbx_description
1 polymer ?
#
loop_
_entity_poly.entity_id
_entity_poly.type
_entity_poly.pdbx_seq_one_letter_code
_entity_poly.pdbx_strand_id
1 'polypeptide(L)'
;LGTKIKLGELRFGVEVQLHDEPSWVWRHWGCVTPQVLSNVRALIPKVAELEGYDGIGEENQAKLDKAWEDGRIADEDVPPSALK
;
A
#
# COMPACT_ATOMS: atom_id res chain seq x y z
N LEU A 1 -6.80 -12.93 10.73
CA LEU A 1 -5.41 -13.38 11.01
C LEU A 1 -4.51 -12.80 9.94
N GLY A 2 -3.38 -12.18 10.31
CA GLY A 2 -2.38 -11.73 9.34
C GLY A 2 -1.53 -12.90 8.83
N THR A 3 -1.27 -12.94 7.53
CA THR A 3 -0.33 -13.88 6.91
C THR A 3 1.03 -13.21 6.67
N LYS A 4 2.10 -13.99 6.46
CA LYS A 4 3.41 -13.43 6.09
C LYS A 4 3.34 -12.81 4.70
N ILE A 5 4.01 -11.67 4.52
CA ILE A 5 4.30 -11.07 3.21
C ILE A 5 5.56 -11.78 2.67
N LYS A 6 5.50 -12.35 1.48
CA LYS A 6 6.65 -13.07 0.88
C LYS A 6 7.63 -12.10 0.22
N LEU A 7 8.86 -12.58 0.02
CA LEU A 7 9.87 -11.84 -0.74
C LEU A 7 9.37 -11.60 -2.17
N GLY A 8 9.49 -10.36 -2.64
CA GLY A 8 9.02 -9.93 -3.96
C GLY A 8 7.55 -9.50 -4.01
N GLU A 9 6.79 -9.65 -2.93
CA GLU A 9 5.41 -9.15 -2.89
C GLU A 9 5.37 -7.64 -2.61
N LEU A 10 4.51 -6.94 -3.36
CA LEU A 10 4.20 -5.53 -3.10
C LEU A 10 3.52 -5.38 -1.74
N ARG A 11 3.96 -4.39 -0.97
CA ARG A 11 3.46 -4.11 0.38
C ARG A 11 3.32 -2.62 0.62
N PHE A 12 2.42 -2.25 1.51
CA PHE A 12 2.20 -0.88 1.92
C PHE A 12 2.62 -0.71 3.39
N GLY A 13 3.40 0.33 3.67
CA GLY A 13 3.89 0.67 5.00
C GLY A 13 3.32 1.99 5.48
N VAL A 14 2.99 2.06 6.76
CA VAL A 14 2.72 3.33 7.45
C VAL A 14 3.80 3.52 8.49
N GLU A 15 4.52 4.63 8.40
CA GLU A 15 5.45 5.03 9.46
C GLU A 15 4.67 5.33 10.74
N VAL A 16 5.13 4.78 11.85
CA VAL A 16 4.60 5.00 13.19
C VAL A 16 5.76 5.25 14.13
N GLN A 17 5.55 6.08 15.14
CA GLN A 17 6.53 6.24 16.20
C GLN A 17 6.31 5.14 17.25
N LEU A 18 7.29 4.26 17.41
CA LEU A 18 7.27 3.24 18.45
C LEU A 18 8.41 3.54 19.43
N HIS A 19 8.05 4.02 20.62
CA HIS A 19 9.00 4.54 21.60
C HIS A 19 9.73 5.77 21.03
N ASP A 20 11.06 5.77 21.04
CA ASP A 20 11.90 6.88 20.58
C ASP A 20 12.40 6.71 19.14
N GLU A 21 12.01 5.63 18.44
CA GLU A 21 12.48 5.31 17.10
C GLU A 21 11.31 5.22 16.09
N PRO A 22 11.51 5.69 14.85
CA PRO A 22 10.55 5.45 13.77
C PRO A 22 10.47 3.95 13.45
N SER A 23 9.26 3.46 13.23
CA SER A 23 8.96 2.09 12.86
C SER A 23 7.89 2.05 11.78
N TRP A 24 7.62 0.87 11.23
CA TRP A 24 6.63 0.72 10.15
C TRP A 24 5.64 -0.40 10.45
N VAL A 25 4.36 -0.10 10.25
CA VAL A 25 3.31 -1.11 10.20
C VAL A 25 3.07 -1.50 8.75
N TRP A 26 3.41 -2.75 8.42
CA TRP A 26 3.29 -3.30 7.07
C TRP A 26 1.94 -4.01 6.87
N ARG A 27 1.39 -3.87 5.67
CA ARG A 27 0.25 -4.66 5.18
C ARG A 27 0.50 -5.15 3.76
N HIS A 28 -0.15 -6.25 3.39
CA HIS A 28 -0.21 -6.68 1.99
C HIS A 28 -0.85 -5.59 1.13
N TRP A 29 -0.42 -5.50 -0.13
CA TRP A 29 -1.04 -4.58 -1.10
C TRP A 29 -2.56 -4.76 -1.20
N GLY A 30 -3.03 -6.00 -1.36
CA GLY A 30 -4.47 -6.32 -1.38
C GLY A 30 -5.25 -6.06 -0.08
N CYS A 31 -4.56 -5.78 1.04
CA CYS A 31 -5.19 -5.42 2.32
C CYS A 31 -5.31 -3.89 2.51
N VAL A 32 -4.87 -3.09 1.53
CA VAL A 32 -5.06 -1.64 1.51
C VAL A 32 -6.52 -1.35 1.14
N THR A 33 -7.25 -0.68 2.04
CA THR A 33 -8.67 -0.37 1.79
C THR A 33 -8.82 0.97 1.05
N PRO A 34 -9.97 1.23 0.41
CA PRO A 34 -10.26 2.53 -0.20
C PRO A 34 -10.12 3.69 0.78
N GLN A 35 -10.50 3.49 2.05
CA GLN A 35 -10.35 4.51 3.09
C GLN A 35 -8.88 4.83 3.38
N VAL A 36 -8.00 3.82 3.39
CA VAL A 36 -6.56 4.04 3.57
C VAL A 36 -6.00 4.84 2.40
N LEU A 37 -6.31 4.46 1.15
CA LEU A 37 -5.89 5.23 -0.03
C LEU A 37 -6.40 6.67 0.02
N SER A 38 -7.67 6.88 0.39
CA SER A 38 -8.24 8.22 0.54
C SER A 38 -7.50 9.05 1.59
N ASN A 39 -7.15 8.47 2.73
CA ASN A 39 -6.41 9.16 3.79
C ASN A 39 -5.00 9.53 3.34
N VAL A 40 -4.32 8.62 2.63
CA VAL A 40 -2.98 8.88 2.09
C VAL A 40 -3.04 9.98 1.03
N ARG A 41 -4.01 9.93 0.11
CA ARG A 41 -4.24 10.97 -0.91
C ARG A 41 -4.47 12.37 -0.35
N ALA A 42 -5.11 12.44 0.82
CA ALA A 42 -5.32 13.72 1.50
C ALA A 42 -4.01 14.34 2.03
N LEU A 43 -3.00 13.50 2.33
CA LEU A 43 -1.69 13.94 2.82
C LEU A 43 -0.67 14.11 1.69
N ILE A 44 -0.75 13.23 0.69
CA ILE A 44 0.17 13.14 -0.44
C ILE A 44 -0.71 13.18 -1.69
N PRO A 45 -0.84 14.32 -2.39
CA PRO A 45 -1.78 14.44 -3.50
C PRO A 45 -1.36 13.64 -4.75
N LYS A 46 -0.05 13.52 -4.98
CA LYS A 46 0.50 12.82 -6.14
C LYS A 46 1.14 11.51 -5.72
N VAL A 47 0.77 10.44 -6.41
CA VAL A 47 1.30 9.10 -6.16
C VAL A 47 2.84 9.02 -6.30
N ALA A 48 3.43 9.78 -7.22
CA ALA A 48 4.88 9.86 -7.40
C ALA A 48 5.62 10.53 -6.21
N GLU A 49 4.91 11.24 -5.33
CA GLU A 49 5.47 11.81 -4.10
C GLU A 49 5.42 10.81 -2.93
N LEU A 50 4.84 9.62 -3.13
CA LEU A 50 4.78 8.57 -2.11
C LEU A 50 6.17 7.96 -1.88
N GLU A 51 6.54 7.82 -0.61
CA GLU A 51 7.82 7.21 -0.23
C GLU A 51 7.93 5.77 -0.78
N GLY A 52 9.05 5.47 -1.43
CA GLY A 52 9.32 4.16 -2.02
C GLY A 52 8.76 3.94 -3.43
N TYR A 53 8.02 4.89 -4.01
CA TYR A 53 7.45 4.78 -5.36
C TYR A 53 8.50 4.46 -6.44
N ASP A 54 9.65 5.13 -6.43
CA ASP A 54 10.71 4.90 -7.42
C ASP A 54 11.43 3.53 -7.26
N GLY A 55 11.20 2.84 -6.13
CA GLY A 55 11.89 1.60 -5.77
C GLY A 55 11.15 0.30 -6.10
N ILE A 56 9.88 0.35 -6.53
CA ILE A 56 9.03 -0.85 -6.71
C ILE A 56 8.99 -1.40 -8.14
N GLY A 57 9.62 -0.72 -9.10
CA GLY A 57 9.63 -1.08 -10.53
C GLY A 57 8.34 -0.69 -11.28
N GLU A 58 8.43 -0.60 -12.60
CA GLU A 58 7.38 -0.02 -13.47
C GLU A 58 6.03 -0.76 -13.38
N GLU A 59 6.04 -2.10 -13.24
CA GLU A 59 4.80 -2.89 -13.13
C GLU A 59 4.02 -2.52 -11.86
N ASN A 60 4.70 -2.38 -10.73
CA ASN A 60 4.07 -2.04 -9.45
C ASN A 60 3.71 -0.56 -9.37
N GLN A 61 4.50 0.31 -10.02
CA GLN A 61 4.14 1.71 -10.21
C GLN A 61 2.81 1.83 -10.96
N ALA A 62 2.65 1.14 -12.09
CA ALA A 62 1.40 1.14 -12.85
C ALA A 62 0.19 0.63 -12.03
N LYS A 63 0.38 -0.39 -11.18
CA LYS A 63 -0.67 -0.87 -10.25
C LYS A 63 -1.04 0.20 -9.23
N LEU A 64 -0.05 0.86 -8.66
CA LEU A 64 -0.24 1.89 -7.66
C LEU A 64 -0.91 3.14 -8.26
N ASP A 65 -0.49 3.57 -9.46
CA ASP A 65 -1.10 4.66 -10.21
C ASP A 65 -2.58 4.39 -10.48
N LYS A 66 -2.88 3.20 -11.01
CA LYS A 66 -4.27 2.78 -11.29
C LYS A 66 -5.11 2.76 -10.01
N ALA A 67 -4.59 2.21 -8.92
CA ALA A 67 -5.29 2.19 -7.64
C ALA A 67 -5.50 3.60 -7.07
N TRP A 68 -4.59 4.53 -7.36
CA TRP A 68 -4.69 5.93 -6.97
C TRP A 68 -5.80 6.65 -7.72
N GLU A 69 -5.91 6.43 -9.02
CA GLU A 69 -6.97 6.96 -9.89
C GLU A 69 -8.33 6.38 -9.51
N ASP A 70 -8.43 5.05 -9.40
CA ASP A 70 -9.65 4.32 -9.06
C ASP A 70 -10.08 4.51 -7.60
N GLY A 71 -9.17 4.95 -6.73
CA GLY A 71 -9.40 5.09 -5.29
C GLY A 71 -9.55 3.76 -4.54
N ARG A 72 -9.21 2.64 -5.18
CA ARG A 72 -9.31 1.29 -4.62
C ARG A 72 -8.26 0.38 -5.27
N ILE A 73 -7.87 -0.67 -4.57
CA ILE A 73 -7.00 -1.72 -5.12
C ILE A 73 -7.76 -2.52 -6.18
N ALA A 74 -7.06 -2.97 -7.22
CA ALA A 74 -7.64 -3.83 -8.25
C ALA A 74 -8.17 -5.13 -7.63
N ASP A 75 -9.36 -5.58 -8.07
CA ASP A 75 -10.02 -6.76 -7.49
C ASP A 75 -9.17 -8.05 -7.62
N GLU A 76 -8.31 -8.09 -8.64
CA GLU A 76 -7.34 -9.17 -8.91
C GLU A 76 -6.20 -9.23 -7.87
N ASP A 77 -5.84 -8.09 -7.29
CA ASP A 77 -4.79 -7.97 -6.27
C ASP A 77 -5.32 -8.16 -4.85
N VAL A 78 -6.65 -8.19 -4.66
CA VAL A 78 -7.30 -8.44 -3.36
C VAL A 78 -7.41 -9.95 -3.15
N PRO A 79 -6.57 -10.56 -2.28
CA PRO A 79 -6.67 -12.00 -2.06
C PRO A 79 -7.98 -12.32 -1.31
N PRO A 80 -8.59 -13.50 -1.51
CA PRO A 80 -9.77 -13.91 -0.76
C PRO A 80 -9.59 -13.87 0.77
N SER A 81 -8.35 -13.98 1.24
CA SER A 81 -8.01 -13.84 2.66
C SER A 81 -8.16 -12.41 3.21
N ALA A 82 -8.20 -11.40 2.35
CA ALA A 82 -8.42 -10.00 2.73
C ALA A 82 -9.92 -9.64 2.85
N LEU A 83 -10.81 -10.50 2.35
CA LEU A 83 -12.27 -10.31 2.34
C LEU A 83 -12.99 -11.00 3.52
N LYS A 84 -12.24 -11.55 4.50
CA LYS A 84 -12.78 -12.30 5.64
C LYS A 84 -12.79 -11.49 6.93
#